data_AF-A0A2G5BI34-F1
#
_entry.id   AF-A0A2G5BI34-F1
#
_cell.length_a   1.000
_cell.length_b   1.000
_cell.length_c   1.000
_cell.angle_alpha   90.00
_cell.angle_beta   90.00
_cell.angle_gamma   90.00
#
_symmetry.space_group_name_H-M   'P 1'
#
loop_
_entity.id
_entity.type
_entity.pdbx_description
1 polymer ?
#
loop_
_entity_poly.entity_id
_entity_poly.type
_entity_poly.pdbx_seq_one_letter_code
_entity_poly.pdbx_strand_id
1 'polypeptide(L)'
;MAETESTPSTASPGLESTPEAPTSATSICEQCGGTSVKYKCPGCMVRTCSLTCSKDHKIKTGCSGQRDRVGFVKRADYDANTMMSDYSLLQDFTR
;
A
#
# COMPACT_ATOMS: atom_id res chain seq x y z
N MET A 1 16.24 59.15 -3.79
CA MET A 1 17.24 58.06 -3.78
C MET A 1 16.44 56.81 -3.44
N ALA A 2 15.86 56.20 -4.45
CA ALA A 2 16.42 55.09 -5.24
C ALA A 2 16.11 53.75 -4.55
N GLU A 3 15.18 53.03 -5.19
CA GLU A 3 14.92 51.60 -5.05
C GLU A 3 16.22 50.79 -5.09
N THR A 4 16.27 49.67 -4.38
CA THR A 4 16.75 48.39 -4.91
C THR A 4 16.30 47.25 -4.02
N GLU A 5 15.35 46.47 -4.53
CA GLU A 5 15.18 45.05 -4.18
C GLU A 5 16.48 44.29 -4.38
N SER A 6 16.77 43.34 -3.49
CA SER A 6 17.77 42.29 -3.72
C SER A 6 17.44 41.08 -2.85
N THR A 7 16.47 40.29 -3.29
CA THR A 7 16.35 38.88 -2.87
C THR A 7 17.24 38.04 -3.79
N PRO A 8 18.33 37.45 -3.29
CA PRO A 8 19.12 36.52 -4.09
C PRO A 8 18.34 35.23 -4.34
N SER A 9 18.23 34.91 -5.63
CA SER A 9 17.86 33.63 -6.20
C SER A 9 18.80 32.54 -5.69
N THR A 10 18.37 31.78 -4.68
CA THR A 10 19.04 30.53 -4.32
C THR A 10 18.42 29.41 -5.13
N ALA A 11 19.18 29.06 -6.15
CA ALA A 11 19.14 27.86 -6.97
C ALA A 11 18.38 26.68 -6.33
N SER A 12 17.41 26.18 -7.10
CA SER A 12 16.90 24.82 -7.01
C SER A 12 18.06 23.81 -7.00
N PRO A 13 18.14 22.91 -6.01
CA PRO A 13 18.71 21.61 -6.26
C PRO A 13 17.60 20.75 -6.87
N GLY A 14 17.69 20.55 -8.19
CA GLY A 14 17.20 19.33 -8.78
C GLY A 14 17.97 18.17 -8.15
N LEU A 15 17.29 17.33 -7.41
CA LEU A 15 17.72 15.96 -7.21
C LEU A 15 16.61 15.08 -7.74
N GLU A 16 16.73 14.82 -9.04
CA GLU A 16 16.13 13.69 -9.73
C GLU A 16 16.15 12.48 -8.80
N SER A 17 14.96 12.02 -8.41
CA SER A 17 14.82 10.72 -7.78
C SER A 17 15.10 9.68 -8.85
N THR A 18 16.33 9.19 -8.87
CA THR A 18 16.76 7.99 -9.56
C THR A 18 15.69 6.91 -9.39
N PRO A 19 15.16 6.32 -10.48
CA PRO A 19 14.44 5.06 -10.38
C PRO A 19 15.47 3.98 -10.05
N GLU A 20 15.75 3.80 -8.76
CA GLU A 20 16.43 2.60 -8.28
C GLU A 20 15.55 1.40 -8.65
N ALA A 21 16.07 0.60 -9.57
CA ALA A 21 15.44 -0.60 -10.07
C ALA A 21 14.93 -1.48 -8.91
N PRO A 22 13.71 -2.05 -8.99
CA PRO A 22 13.26 -2.99 -7.98
C PRO A 22 14.18 -4.21 -8.04
N THR A 23 15.05 -4.33 -7.04
CA THR A 23 15.80 -5.55 -6.75
C THR A 23 14.77 -6.66 -6.67
N SER A 24 14.86 -7.56 -7.65
CA SER A 24 13.91 -8.62 -7.91
C SER A 24 14.02 -9.66 -6.80
N ALA A 25 13.45 -9.36 -5.63
CA ALA A 25 13.16 -10.36 -4.62
C ALA A 25 12.15 -11.31 -5.28
N THR A 26 12.64 -12.46 -5.75
CA THR A 26 11.85 -13.59 -6.21
C THR A 26 10.83 -13.89 -5.12
N SER A 27 9.62 -13.34 -5.28
CA SER A 27 8.59 -13.46 -4.27
C SER A 27 8.11 -14.90 -4.30
N ILE A 28 8.47 -15.64 -3.25
CA ILE A 28 8.09 -17.02 -3.03
C ILE A 28 6.65 -17.06 -2.52
N CYS A 29 5.90 -18.08 -2.92
CA CYS A 29 4.58 -18.38 -2.39
C CYS A 29 4.72 -18.82 -0.94
N GLU A 30 4.12 -18.07 -0.01
CA GLU A 30 4.20 -18.36 1.43
C GLU A 30 3.39 -19.59 1.84
N GLN A 31 2.51 -20.09 0.95
CA GLN A 31 1.70 -21.28 1.21
C GLN A 31 2.37 -22.59 0.76
N CYS A 32 3.14 -22.58 -0.33
CA CYS A 32 3.71 -23.80 -0.93
C CYS A 32 5.22 -23.72 -1.25
N GLY A 33 5.86 -22.57 -1.04
CA GLY A 33 7.29 -22.39 -1.33
C GLY A 33 7.65 -22.24 -2.81
N GLY A 34 6.67 -22.18 -3.72
CA GLY A 34 6.92 -22.00 -5.16
C GLY A 34 7.46 -20.60 -5.51
N THR A 35 8.28 -20.48 -6.54
CA THR A 35 8.99 -19.23 -6.91
C THR A 35 8.14 -18.19 -7.68
N SER A 36 6.84 -18.45 -7.89
CA SER A 36 5.97 -17.65 -8.77
C SER A 36 4.73 -17.10 -8.05
N VAL A 37 4.88 -16.04 -7.23
CA VAL A 37 3.71 -15.35 -6.66
C VAL A 37 2.89 -14.65 -7.76
N LYS A 38 1.57 -14.86 -7.74
CA LYS A 38 0.63 -14.26 -8.68
C LYS A 38 -0.50 -13.48 -8.00
N TYR A 39 -0.81 -13.81 -6.74
CA TYR A 39 -1.91 -13.23 -5.98
C TYR A 39 -1.45 -12.80 -4.60
N LYS A 40 -2.11 -11.76 -4.05
CA LYS A 40 -1.92 -11.29 -2.68
C LYS A 40 -3.27 -11.23 -1.97
N CYS A 41 -3.37 -11.84 -0.79
CA CYS A 41 -4.60 -11.81 -0.01
C CYS A 41 -4.87 -10.39 0.52
N PRO A 42 -6.07 -9.79 0.33
CA PRO A 42 -6.34 -8.44 0.81
C PRO A 42 -6.56 -8.37 2.33
N GLY A 43 -6.88 -9.49 2.98
CA GLY A 43 -7.04 -9.57 4.44
C GLY A 43 -5.72 -9.68 5.19
N CYS A 44 -4.96 -10.75 4.93
CA CYS A 44 -3.72 -11.06 5.65
C CYS A 44 -2.43 -10.73 4.87
N MET A 45 -2.54 -10.19 3.65
CA MET A 45 -1.40 -9.82 2.80
C MET A 45 -0.49 -10.98 2.33
N VAL A 46 -0.84 -12.23 2.63
CA VAL A 46 -0.11 -13.44 2.19
C VAL A 46 -0.01 -13.52 0.67
N ARG A 47 1.20 -13.82 0.19
CA ARG A 47 1.54 -13.99 -1.23
C ARG A 47 1.34 -15.44 -1.66
N THR A 48 0.57 -15.65 -2.73
CA THR A 48 0.22 -16.97 -3.23
C THR A 48 0.47 -17.10 -4.73
N CYS A 49 0.89 -18.28 -5.20
CA CYS A 49 1.17 -18.53 -6.61
C CYS A 49 -0.08 -18.88 -7.44
N SER A 50 -1.12 -19.40 -6.80
CA SER A 50 -2.30 -19.93 -7.47
C SER A 50 -3.57 -19.72 -6.65
N LEU A 51 -4.73 -19.90 -7.29
CA LEU A 51 -6.02 -19.92 -6.60
C LEU A 51 -6.13 -21.06 -5.58
N THR A 52 -5.48 -22.19 -5.84
CA THR A 52 -5.42 -23.29 -4.87
C THR A 52 -4.72 -22.82 -3.59
N CYS A 53 -3.52 -22.24 -3.69
CA CYS A 53 -2.82 -21.66 -2.54
C CYS A 53 -3.61 -20.52 -1.88
N SER A 54 -4.35 -19.73 -2.65
CA SER A 54 -5.23 -18.68 -2.13
C SER A 54 -6.40 -19.24 -1.32
N LYS A 55 -6.96 -20.40 -1.67
CA LYS A 55 -8.01 -21.05 -0.87
C LYS A 55 -7.43 -21.82 0.32
N ASP A 56 -6.32 -22.50 0.10
CA ASP A 56 -5.65 -23.32 1.08
C ASP A 56 -5.19 -22.50 2.29
N HIS A 57 -4.61 -21.32 2.07
CA HIS A 57 -4.20 -20.47 3.20
C HIS A 57 -5.41 -20.01 4.01
N LYS A 58 -6.55 -19.69 3.37
CA LYS A 58 -7.77 -19.26 4.09
C LYS A 58 -8.28 -20.34 5.04
N ILE A 59 -8.26 -21.59 4.60
CA ILE A 59 -8.67 -22.73 5.42
C ILE A 59 -7.67 -22.97 6.56
N LYS A 60 -6.36 -23.02 6.26
CA LYS A 60 -5.33 -23.32 7.27
C LYS A 60 -5.14 -22.22 8.32
N THR A 61 -5.27 -20.96 7.91
CA THR A 61 -5.06 -19.79 8.79
C THR A 61 -6.37 -19.22 9.35
N GLY A 62 -7.53 -19.74 8.93
CA GLY A 62 -8.83 -19.16 9.27
C GLY A 62 -9.04 -17.75 8.69
N CYS A 63 -8.31 -17.37 7.63
CA CYS A 63 -8.42 -16.03 7.05
C CYS A 63 -9.72 -15.88 6.25
N SER A 64 -10.53 -14.88 6.59
CA SER A 64 -11.72 -14.48 5.81
C SER A 64 -11.36 -14.07 4.38
N GLY A 65 -10.17 -13.52 4.19
CA GLY A 65 -9.69 -13.04 2.90
C GLY A 65 -10.36 -11.75 2.44
N GLN A 66 -10.99 -11.03 3.37
CA GLN A 66 -11.50 -9.67 3.18
C GLN A 66 -10.66 -8.71 4.03
N ARG A 67 -10.42 -7.50 3.49
CA ARG A 67 -9.79 -6.42 4.24
C ARG A 67 -10.80 -5.89 5.25
N ASP A 68 -10.39 -5.75 6.51
CA ASP A 68 -11.19 -5.07 7.52
C ASP A 68 -11.26 -3.57 7.18
N ARG A 69 -12.46 -3.10 6.80
CA ARG A 69 -12.67 -1.72 6.35
C ARG A 69 -13.02 -0.75 7.48
N VAL A 70 -13.38 -1.28 8.65
CA VAL A 70 -13.87 -0.51 9.81
C VAL A 70 -12.95 -0.67 11.03
N GLY A 71 -11.69 -1.04 10.79
CA GLY A 71 -10.71 -1.24 11.84
C GLY A 71 -10.43 0.05 12.61
N PHE A 72 -10.33 -0.05 13.93
CA PHE A 72 -10.05 1.11 14.77
C PHE A 72 -8.66 1.68 14.49
N VAL A 73 -8.60 2.98 14.19
CA VAL A 73 -7.37 3.75 14.03
C VAL A 73 -7.29 4.77 15.16
N LYS A 74 -6.17 4.81 15.87
CA LYS A 74 -5.94 5.81 16.93
C LYS A 74 -5.90 7.19 16.29
N ARG A 75 -6.37 8.21 17.02
CA ARG A 75 -6.37 9.60 16.52
C ARG A 75 -4.99 10.09 16.08
N ALA A 76 -3.92 9.65 16.73
CA ALA A 76 -2.55 10.04 16.39
C ALA A 76 -2.08 9.46 15.04
N ASP A 77 -2.59 8.29 14.64
CA ASP A 77 -2.23 7.58 13.41
C ASP A 77 -3.24 7.82 12.28
N TYR A 78 -4.23 8.70 12.51
CA TYR A 78 -5.28 9.00 11.56
C TYR A 78 -4.77 9.99 10.50
N ASP A 79 -4.49 9.48 9.31
CA ASP A 79 -3.97 10.22 8.15
C ASP A 79 -5.04 10.40 7.05
N ALA A 80 -4.75 11.25 6.06
CA ALA A 80 -5.53 11.45 4.85
C ALA A 80 -5.90 10.13 4.14
N ASN A 81 -5.02 9.12 4.12
CA ASN A 81 -5.33 7.83 3.51
C ASN A 81 -6.45 7.07 4.26
N THR A 82 -6.47 7.15 5.60
CA THR A 82 -7.55 6.57 6.41
C THR A 82 -8.86 7.31 6.17
N MET A 83 -8.82 8.66 6.13
CA MET A 83 -9.98 9.48 5.80
C MET A 83 -10.58 9.12 4.43
N MET A 84 -9.73 8.91 3.42
CA MET A 84 -10.19 8.56 2.07
C MET A 84 -10.80 7.16 2.01
N SER A 85 -10.27 6.22 2.81
CA SER A 85 -10.85 4.89 2.99
C SER A 85 -12.26 4.97 3.61
N ASP A 86 -12.43 5.78 4.64
CA ASP A 86 -13.72 5.99 5.31
C ASP A 86 -14.73 6.68 4.38
N TYR A 87 -14.30 7.69 3.64
CA TYR A 87 -15.14 8.33 2.62
C TYR A 87 -15.63 7.33 1.56
N SER A 88 -14.72 6.50 1.04
CA SER A 88 -15.05 5.47 0.05
C SER A 88 -16.05 4.45 0.61
N LEU A 89 -15.90 4.09 1.90
CA LEU A 89 -16.84 3.22 2.60
C LEU A 89 -18.25 3.84 2.64
N LEU A 90 -18.37 5.11 3.02
CA LEU A 90 -19.65 5.83 3.10
C LEU A 90 -20.33 5.96 1.72
N GLN A 91 -19.55 6.18 0.66
CA GLN A 91 -20.06 6.19 -0.70
C GLN A 91 -20.62 4.83 -1.12
N ASP A 92 -19.95 3.72 -0.78
CA ASP A 92 -20.38 2.35 -1.14
C ASP A 92 -21.77 2.03 -0.55
N PHE A 93 -22.07 2.52 0.65
CA PHE A 93 -23.39 2.36 1.30
C PHE A 93 -24.49 3.24 0.70
N THR A 94 -24.13 4.29 -0.05
CA THR A 94 -25.10 5.23 -0.63
C THR A 94 -25.57 4.80 -2.02
N ARG A 95 -24.89 3.82 -2.64
CA ARG A 95 -25.16 3.33 -4.00
C ARG A 95 -26.22 2.23 -4.03
#